data_AF-A0A1F6PVE8-F1
#
_entry.id   AF-A0A1F6PVE8-F1
#
_cell.length_a   1.000
_cell.length_b   1.000
_cell.length_c   1.000
_cell.angle_alpha   90.00
_cell.angle_beta   90.00
_cell.angle_gamma   90.00
#
_symmetry.space_group_name_H-M   'P 1'
#
loop_
_entity.id
_entity.type
_entity.pdbx_description
1 polymer ?
#
loop_
_entity_poly.entity_id
_entity_poly.type
_entity_poly.pdbx_seq_one_letter_code
_entity_poly.pdbx_strand_id
1 'polypeptide(L)'
;GEGQRSGNSRKVGFEGGQMPAYRKLPKLKGFKLINTIVYAELNVSDIEKMDEKVIDINMLKEKGLFSQKYQELRVLGNGEIKRKVTIKARHFTKSAKEKIEAAGGKAELA
;
A
#
# COMPACT_ATOMS: atom_id res chain seq x y z
N GLY A 1 -46.13 -5.61 -11.43
CA GLY A 1 -45.17 -6.28 -10.52
C GLY A 1 -44.17 -5.29 -9.99
N GLU A 2 -43.54 -5.60 -8.86
CA GLU A 2 -42.30 -4.92 -8.44
C GLU A 2 -41.30 -5.03 -9.62
N GLY A 3 -40.66 -3.93 -10.02
CA GLY A 3 -39.83 -3.92 -11.24
C GLY A 3 -40.46 -3.30 -12.49
N GLN A 4 -41.79 -3.21 -12.58
CA GLN A 4 -42.48 -2.87 -13.84
C GLN A 4 -42.74 -1.37 -14.05
N ARG A 5 -42.53 -0.53 -13.02
CA ARG A 5 -42.79 0.92 -13.10
C ARG A 5 -41.51 1.66 -13.44
N SER A 6 -41.61 2.71 -14.25
CA SER A 6 -40.52 3.67 -14.43
C SER A 6 -40.11 4.26 -13.08
N GLY A 7 -38.81 4.40 -12.84
CA GLY A 7 -38.26 4.83 -11.55
C GLY A 7 -38.19 3.73 -10.48
N ASN A 8 -38.46 2.47 -10.82
CA ASN A 8 -38.29 1.37 -9.88
C ASN A 8 -36.82 1.20 -9.49
N SER A 9 -36.50 1.41 -8.21
CA SER A 9 -35.20 1.12 -7.64
C SER A 9 -35.37 0.36 -6.33
N ARG A 10 -34.57 -0.68 -6.16
CA ARG A 10 -34.44 -1.37 -4.88
C ARG A 10 -33.27 -0.74 -4.13
N LYS A 11 -33.45 -0.43 -2.85
CA LYS A 11 -32.33 0.03 -2.02
C LYS A 11 -31.25 -1.04 -1.99
N VAL A 12 -29.99 -0.64 -2.18
CA VAL A 12 -28.83 -1.54 -2.04
C VAL A 12 -28.88 -2.17 -0.63
N GLY A 13 -28.91 -3.50 -0.58
CA GLY A 13 -29.06 -4.25 0.68
C GLY A 13 -30.51 -4.46 1.15
N PHE A 14 -31.54 -4.19 0.36
CA PHE A 14 -32.91 -4.66 0.67
C PHE A 14 -33.00 -6.17 0.41
N GLU A 15 -33.55 -6.95 1.34
CA GLU A 15 -33.69 -8.43 1.27
C GLU A 15 -35.17 -8.88 1.26
N GLY A 16 -36.10 -8.04 0.79
CA GLY A 16 -37.51 -8.43 0.63
C GLY A 16 -38.31 -8.52 1.93
N GLY A 17 -37.81 -7.91 3.01
CA GLY A 17 -38.47 -7.87 4.33
C GLY A 17 -37.67 -8.55 5.45
N GLN A 18 -36.70 -9.39 5.09
CA GLN A 18 -35.72 -9.88 6.07
C GLN A 18 -34.86 -8.73 6.60
N MET A 19 -34.45 -8.80 7.87
CA MET A 19 -33.39 -7.91 8.38
C MET A 19 -32.17 -8.02 7.46
N PRO A 20 -31.62 -6.95 6.89
CA PRO A 20 -30.48 -7.05 6.01
C PRO A 20 -29.20 -7.52 6.70
N ALA A 21 -28.30 -8.19 5.96
CA ALA A 21 -27.02 -8.69 6.49
C ALA A 21 -26.19 -7.62 7.23
N TYR A 22 -26.13 -6.39 6.71
CA TYR A 22 -25.39 -5.27 7.34
C TYR A 22 -25.98 -4.78 8.67
N ARG A 23 -27.21 -5.21 9.02
CA ARG A 23 -27.84 -4.97 10.33
C ARG A 23 -27.74 -6.17 11.25
N LYS A 24 -27.73 -7.40 10.71
CA LYS A 24 -27.57 -8.63 11.50
C LYS A 24 -26.17 -8.74 12.10
N LEU A 25 -25.16 -8.40 11.31
CA LEU A 25 -23.77 -8.50 11.74
C LEU A 25 -23.41 -7.33 12.67
N PRO A 26 -22.65 -7.58 13.74
CA PRO A 26 -22.09 -6.48 14.54
C PRO A 26 -21.18 -5.63 13.65
N LYS A 27 -21.07 -4.33 13.99
CA LYS A 27 -20.09 -3.46 13.33
C LYS A 27 -18.69 -4.07 13.48
N LEU A 28 -17.85 -3.91 12.45
CA LEU A 28 -16.47 -4.37 12.45
C LEU A 28 -15.78 -3.97 13.76
N LYS A 29 -15.07 -4.91 14.37
CA LYS A 29 -14.32 -4.65 15.60
C LYS A 29 -13.18 -3.68 15.28
N GLY A 30 -12.98 -2.68 16.15
CA GLY A 30 -11.91 -1.67 16.05
C GLY A 30 -12.42 -0.26 15.74
N PHE A 31 -11.49 0.68 15.65
CA PHE A 31 -11.75 2.08 15.29
C PHE A 31 -10.72 2.54 14.24
N LYS A 32 -11.09 3.55 13.45
CA LYS A 32 -10.16 4.14 12.48
C LYS A 32 -9.16 5.02 13.24
N LEU A 33 -7.86 4.68 13.12
CA LEU A 33 -6.79 5.55 13.60
C LEU A 33 -6.73 6.81 12.73
N ILE A 34 -6.74 7.99 13.36
CA ILE A 34 -6.72 9.29 12.66
C ILE A 34 -5.28 9.64 12.25
N ASN A 35 -4.31 9.35 13.11
CA ASN A 35 -2.90 9.72 12.92
C ASN A 35 -2.06 8.52 12.49
N THR A 36 -2.46 7.86 11.39
CA THR A 36 -1.65 6.79 10.81
C THR A 36 -0.59 7.36 9.88
N ILE A 37 0.66 6.95 10.08
CA ILE A 37 1.71 7.20 9.10
C ILE A 37 1.38 6.39 7.85
N VAL A 38 1.25 7.09 6.73
CA VAL A 38 0.93 6.47 5.44
C VAL A 38 2.24 6.14 4.75
N TYR A 39 2.57 4.86 4.67
CA TYR A 39 3.79 4.38 4.04
C TYR A 39 3.62 4.19 2.53
N ALA A 40 4.58 4.68 1.76
CA ALA A 40 4.82 4.25 0.40
C ALA A 40 5.49 2.87 0.45
N GLU A 41 4.90 1.88 -0.19
CA GLU A 41 5.41 0.50 -0.19
C GLU A 41 6.10 0.21 -1.51
N LEU A 42 7.37 -0.19 -1.45
CA LEU A 42 8.18 -0.46 -2.63
C LEU A 42 8.86 -1.83 -2.53
N ASN A 43 8.78 -2.65 -3.59
CA ASN A 43 9.45 -3.94 -3.62
C ASN A 43 10.87 -3.83 -4.22
N VAL A 44 11.74 -4.77 -3.84
CA VAL A 44 13.09 -4.87 -4.41
C VAL A 44 13.08 -5.11 -5.94
N SER A 45 12.06 -5.79 -6.48
CA SER A 45 11.88 -5.93 -7.93
C SER A 45 11.67 -4.60 -8.66
N ASP A 46 10.96 -3.68 -8.01
CA ASP A 46 10.64 -2.38 -8.61
C ASP A 46 11.86 -1.47 -8.54
N ILE A 47 12.64 -1.57 -7.47
CA ILE A 47 13.94 -0.91 -7.31
C ILE A 47 14.92 -1.35 -8.40
N GLU A 48 14.99 -2.64 -8.73
CA GLU A 48 15.88 -3.14 -9.79
C GLU A 48 15.54 -2.58 -11.18
N LYS A 49 14.27 -2.24 -11.43
CA LYS A 49 13.83 -1.59 -12.69
C LYS A 49 14.15 -0.09 -12.71
N MET A 50 14.39 0.52 -11.56
CA MET A 50 14.78 1.92 -11.48
C MET A 50 16.28 2.04 -11.75
N ASP A 51 16.65 3.05 -12.55
CA ASP A 51 18.05 3.29 -12.91
C ASP A 51 18.73 4.30 -11.97
N GLU A 52 18.35 4.27 -10.68
CA GLU A 52 18.81 5.23 -9.69
C GLU A 52 19.69 4.61 -8.63
N LYS A 53 20.76 5.31 -8.28
CA LYS A 53 21.73 4.86 -7.28
C LYS A 53 21.28 5.16 -5.84
N VAL A 54 20.49 6.20 -5.65
CA VAL A 54 19.98 6.62 -4.34
C VAL A 54 18.46 6.72 -4.42
N ILE A 55 17.77 5.96 -3.57
CA ILE A 55 16.31 5.93 -3.52
C ILE A 55 15.85 6.55 -2.21
N ASP A 56 15.09 7.63 -2.32
CA ASP A 56 14.46 8.36 -1.22
C ASP A 56 12.99 8.64 -1.56
N ILE A 57 12.16 8.88 -0.55
CA ILE A 57 10.74 9.16 -0.77
C ILE A 57 10.50 10.45 -1.57
N ASN A 58 11.35 11.46 -1.38
CA ASN A 58 11.23 12.74 -2.08
C ASN A 58 11.46 12.56 -3.58
N MET A 59 12.51 11.82 -3.95
CA MET A 59 12.77 11.46 -5.33
C MET A 59 11.60 10.69 -5.95
N LEU A 60 11.03 9.71 -5.23
CA LEU A 60 9.93 8.92 -5.75
C LEU A 60 8.64 9.75 -5.94
N LYS A 61 8.46 10.81 -5.14
CA LYS A 61 7.38 11.80 -5.30
C LYS A 61 7.63 12.71 -6.50
N GLU A 62 8.85 13.19 -6.69
CA GLU A 62 9.24 14.01 -7.85
C GLU A 62 9.03 13.26 -9.17
N LYS A 63 9.31 11.95 -9.18
CA LYS A 63 9.04 11.08 -10.34
C LYS A 63 7.57 10.73 -10.54
N GLY A 64 6.67 11.15 -9.64
CA GLY A 64 5.25 10.86 -9.72
C GLY A 64 4.87 9.39 -9.45
N LEU A 65 5.81 8.58 -8.92
CA LEU A 65 5.55 7.18 -8.58
C LEU A 65 4.71 7.05 -7.30
N PHE A 66 4.87 7.99 -6.37
CA PHE A 66 4.05 8.09 -5.17
C PHE A 66 3.39 9.46 -5.05
N SER A 67 2.14 9.45 -4.59
CA SER A 67 1.40 10.66 -4.25
C SER A 67 1.98 11.35 -3.01
N GLN A 68 1.79 12.67 -2.92
CA GLN A 68 2.23 13.48 -1.77
C GLN A 68 1.63 13.05 -0.43
N LYS A 69 0.53 12.27 -0.44
CA LYS A 69 -0.08 11.70 0.77
C LYS A 69 0.82 10.72 1.52
N TYR A 70 1.79 10.10 0.85
CA TYR A 70 2.71 9.16 1.47
C TYR A 70 3.77 9.93 2.25
N GLN A 71 3.90 9.61 3.54
CA GLN A 71 4.79 10.32 4.46
C GLN A 71 6.17 9.66 4.53
N GLU A 72 6.19 8.33 4.50
CA GLU A 72 7.39 7.53 4.79
C GLU A 72 7.55 6.37 3.81
N LEU A 73 8.78 5.88 3.61
CA LEU A 73 9.05 4.75 2.72
C LEU A 73 9.18 3.45 3.50
N ARG A 74 8.58 2.38 2.97
CA ARG A 74 8.70 1.00 3.46
C ARG A 74 9.11 0.07 2.33
N VAL A 75 10.19 -0.67 2.54
CA VAL A 75 10.77 -1.55 1.51
C VAL A 75 10.50 -3.02 1.81
N LEU A 76 9.96 -3.70 0.80
CA LEU A 76 9.48 -5.08 0.84
C LEU A 76 10.38 -6.00 0.00
N GLY A 77 10.57 -7.23 0.46
CA GLY A 77 11.54 -8.16 -0.12
C GLY A 77 11.05 -8.99 -1.30
N ASN A 78 10.01 -8.57 -2.02
CA ASN A 78 9.51 -9.33 -3.18
C ASN A 78 10.38 -9.11 -4.42
N GLY A 79 10.84 -10.19 -5.06
CA GLY A 79 11.75 -10.17 -6.21
C GLY A 79 13.23 -10.26 -5.87
N GLU A 80 14.09 -9.98 -6.85
CA GLU A 80 15.55 -9.99 -6.74
C GLU A 80 16.12 -8.61 -7.06
N ILE A 81 17.23 -8.29 -6.40
CA ILE A 81 18.03 -7.09 -6.67
C ILE A 81 19.47 -7.56 -6.90
N LYS A 82 20.07 -7.12 -8.01
CA LYS A 82 21.44 -7.46 -8.40
C LYS A 82 22.33 -6.22 -8.44
N ARG A 83 21.71 -5.03 -8.46
CA ARG A 83 22.39 -3.75 -8.49
C ARG A 83 22.76 -3.27 -7.09
N LYS A 84 23.87 -2.53 -7.03
CA LYS A 84 24.27 -1.77 -5.84
C LYS A 84 23.45 -0.49 -5.77
N VAL A 85 22.51 -0.43 -4.83
CA VAL A 85 21.64 0.72 -4.60
C VAL A 85 21.71 1.13 -3.13
N THR A 86 21.70 2.45 -2.87
CA THR A 86 21.52 3.02 -1.53
C THR A 86 20.06 3.39 -1.35
N ILE A 87 19.38 2.81 -0.37
CA ILE A 87 17.96 3.05 -0.13
C ILE A 87 17.80 3.68 1.25
N LYS A 88 17.13 4.82 1.31
CA LYS A 88 16.76 5.53 2.54
C LYS A 88 15.29 5.27 2.81
N ALA A 89 15.00 4.53 3.86
CA ALA A 89 13.63 4.21 4.23
C ALA A 89 13.48 4.02 5.74
N ARG A 90 12.28 4.33 6.24
CA ARG A 90 11.95 4.18 7.66
C ARG A 90 11.82 2.72 8.09
N HIS A 91 11.45 1.84 7.16
CA HIS A 91 11.29 0.42 7.47
C HIS A 91 11.72 -0.48 6.31
N PHE A 92 12.48 -1.52 6.65
CA PHE A 92 12.86 -2.61 5.77
C PHE A 92 12.37 -3.93 6.34
N THR A 93 11.74 -4.74 5.50
CA THR A 93 11.51 -6.16 5.85
C THR A 93 12.84 -6.91 5.93
N LYS A 94 12.91 -7.96 6.76
CA LYS A 94 14.12 -8.77 6.94
C LYS A 94 14.68 -9.29 5.61
N SER A 95 13.81 -9.86 4.79
CA SER A 95 14.16 -10.37 3.47
C SER A 95 14.61 -9.28 2.49
N ALA A 96 14.06 -8.06 2.58
CA ALA A 96 14.55 -6.95 1.77
C ALA A 96 15.98 -6.56 2.15
N LYS A 97 16.24 -6.41 3.45
CA LYS A 97 17.56 -6.02 3.95
C LYS A 97 18.64 -7.02 3.53
N GLU A 98 18.39 -8.31 3.71
CA GLU A 98 19.30 -9.38 3.29
C GLU A 98 19.59 -9.34 1.79
N LYS A 99 18.57 -9.14 0.95
CA LYS A 99 18.74 -9.06 -0.51
C LYS A 99 19.52 -7.82 -0.94
N ILE A 100 19.28 -6.67 -0.30
CA ILE A 100 19.99 -5.42 -0.59
C ILE A 100 21.47 -5.55 -0.19
N GLU A 101 21.76 -6.12 0.97
CA GLU A 101 23.12 -6.36 1.46
C GLU A 101 23.85 -7.40 0.58
N ALA A 102 23.16 -8.46 0.16
CA ALA A 102 23.70 -9.47 -0.76
C ALA A 102 24.08 -8.89 -2.13
N ALA A 103 23.33 -7.90 -2.63
CA ALA A 103 23.67 -7.16 -3.84
C ALA A 103 24.81 -6.14 -3.64
N GLY A 104 25.30 -5.96 -2.40
CA GLY A 104 26.31 -4.97 -2.03
C GLY A 104 25.79 -3.54 -1.97
N GLY A 105 24.47 -3.37 -1.80
CA GLY A 105 23.81 -2.09 -1.57
C GLY A 105 23.86 -1.65 -0.09
N LYS A 106 23.28 -0.48 0.20
CA LYS A 106 23.17 0.07 1.56
C LYS A 106 21.72 0.34 1.92
N ALA A 107 21.26 -0.21 3.04
CA ALA A 107 19.95 0.09 3.62
C ALA A 107 20.13 1.08 4.79
N GLU A 108 19.82 2.36 4.56
CA GLU A 108 19.88 3.41 5.57
C GLU A 108 18.51 3.62 6.20
N LEU A 109 18.45 3.56 7.53
CA LEU A 109 17.26 3.89 8.30
C LEU A 109 17.18 5.42 8.40
N ALA A 110 16.18 6.02 7.75
CA ALA A 110 15.94 7.45 7.71
C ALA A 110 14.51 7.76 8.17
#